data_AF-A0A7V8VTT5-F1
#
_entry.id   AF-A0A7V8VTT5-F1
#
_cell.length_a   1.000
_cell.length_b   1.000
_cell.length_c   1.000
_cell.angle_alpha   90.00
_cell.angle_beta   90.00
_cell.angle_gamma   90.00
#
_symmetry.space_group_name_H-M   'P 1'
#
loop_
_entity.id
_entity.type
_entity.pdbx_description
1 polymer ?
#
loop_
_entity_poly.entity_id
_entity_poly.type
_entity_poly.pdbx_seq_one_letter_code
_entity_poly.pdbx_strand_id
1 'polypeptide(L)'
;MPKLNLPSAPGGGELSICPHCWYVNAYSSRICLRCMADMTTLLQESGGLRMSAPVQSPVPVKAAGRLTRLQRGVVLGFVVLLALAQLVMAFAPPPARRAVEVPLHGAR
;
A
#
# COMPACT_ATOMS: atom_id res chain seq x y z
N MET A 1 -19.63 -37.31 -15.78
CA MET A 1 -18.67 -36.20 -15.63
C MET A 1 -18.60 -35.46 -16.96
N PRO A 2 -19.07 -34.21 -17.06
CA PRO A 2 -18.95 -33.46 -18.31
C PRO A 2 -17.48 -33.24 -18.63
N LYS A 3 -17.04 -33.70 -19.81
CA LYS A 3 -15.72 -33.41 -20.35
C LYS A 3 -15.69 -31.93 -20.73
N LEU A 4 -14.98 -31.12 -19.95
CA LEU A 4 -14.63 -29.76 -20.35
C LEU A 4 -13.65 -29.87 -21.52
N ASN A 5 -14.15 -29.66 -22.74
CA ASN A 5 -13.32 -29.41 -23.90
C ASN A 5 -12.66 -28.04 -23.68
N LEU A 6 -11.47 -28.01 -23.08
CA LEU A 6 -10.65 -26.80 -23.05
C LEU A 6 -10.30 -26.48 -24.51
N PRO A 7 -10.73 -25.33 -25.06
CA PRO A 7 -10.19 -24.87 -26.32
C PRO A 7 -8.69 -24.71 -26.14
N SER A 8 -7.93 -25.47 -26.92
CA SER A 8 -6.48 -25.41 -27.05
C SER A 8 -6.06 -23.95 -27.18
N ALA A 9 -5.49 -23.36 -26.13
CA ALA A 9 -4.98 -22.00 -26.23
C ALA A 9 -3.83 -22.00 -27.24
N PRO A 10 -3.79 -21.05 -28.19
CA PRO A 10 -2.76 -21.00 -29.21
C PRO A 10 -1.39 -20.77 -28.54
N GLY A 11 -0.43 -21.63 -28.86
CA GLY A 11 0.95 -21.48 -28.41
C GLY A 11 1.59 -20.26 -29.08
N GLY A 12 2.03 -19.29 -28.27
CA GLY A 12 2.84 -18.17 -28.76
C GLY A 12 2.56 -16.78 -28.17
N GLY A 13 1.94 -16.65 -26.99
CA GLY A 13 1.72 -15.35 -26.34
C GLY A 13 2.90 -14.86 -25.50
N GLU A 14 2.93 -13.56 -25.16
CA GLU A 14 3.88 -12.97 -24.20
C GLU A 14 3.82 -13.66 -22.83
N LEU A 15 4.94 -13.65 -22.11
CA LEU A 15 5.01 -14.14 -20.72
C LEU A 15 4.00 -13.39 -19.84
N SER A 16 3.28 -14.12 -18.99
CA SER A 16 2.29 -13.52 -18.09
C SER A 16 2.41 -14.06 -16.67
N ILE A 17 2.37 -13.18 -15.68
CA ILE A 17 2.49 -13.55 -14.26
C ILE A 17 1.10 -13.74 -13.67
N CYS A 18 0.87 -14.88 -13.01
CA CYS A 18 -0.42 -15.16 -12.40
C CYS A 18 -0.69 -14.25 -11.20
N PRO A 19 -1.81 -13.50 -11.19
CA PRO A 19 -2.16 -12.62 -10.07
C PRO A 19 -2.50 -13.38 -8.78
N HIS A 20 -2.82 -14.68 -8.86
CA HIS A 20 -3.22 -15.50 -7.72
C HIS A 20 -2.04 -16.22 -7.03
N CYS A 21 -1.17 -16.88 -7.79
CA CYS A 21 -0.08 -17.70 -7.24
C CYS A 21 1.33 -17.25 -7.65
N TRP A 22 1.44 -16.13 -8.37
CA TRP A 22 2.70 -15.54 -8.82
C TRP A 22 3.54 -16.45 -9.73
N TYR A 23 2.94 -17.51 -10.28
CA TYR A 23 3.59 -18.35 -11.28
C TYR A 23 3.72 -17.61 -12.62
N VAL A 24 4.91 -17.70 -13.23
CA VAL A 24 5.16 -17.15 -14.56
C VAL A 24 4.69 -18.16 -15.60
N ASN A 25 3.60 -17.85 -16.30
CA ASN A 25 3.13 -18.66 -17.41
C ASN A 25 3.98 -18.36 -18.64
N ALA A 26 4.35 -19.43 -19.35
CA ALA A 26 5.18 -19.36 -20.56
C ALA A 26 4.50 -18.61 -21.72
N TYR A 27 3.18 -18.42 -21.67
CA TYR A 27 2.39 -17.66 -22.62
C TYR A 27 1.17 -17.03 -21.92
N SER A 28 0.58 -16.00 -22.54
CA SER A 28 -0.63 -15.33 -22.06
C SER A 28 -1.87 -16.19 -22.26
N SER A 29 -2.13 -17.10 -21.31
CA SER A 29 -3.35 -17.89 -21.25
C SER A 29 -4.40 -17.22 -20.37
N ARG A 30 -5.69 -17.46 -20.66
CA ARG A 30 -6.79 -17.08 -19.76
C ARG A 30 -6.73 -17.82 -18.42
N ILE A 31 -6.08 -18.98 -18.35
CA ILE A 31 -6.03 -19.83 -17.16
C ILE A 31 -4.57 -20.05 -16.76
N CYS A 32 -4.25 -19.88 -15.47
CA CYS A 32 -2.91 -20.16 -14.95
C CYS A 32 -2.58 -21.66 -15.03
N LEU A 33 -1.43 -21.99 -15.63
CA LEU A 33 -0.96 -23.36 -15.81
C LEU A 33 -0.60 -24.08 -14.50
N ARG A 34 -0.39 -23.33 -13.41
CA ARG A 34 -0.06 -23.89 -12.08
C ARG A 34 -1.27 -24.02 -11.17
N CYS A 35 -2.04 -22.95 -11.00
CA CYS A 35 -3.14 -22.91 -10.02
C CYS A 35 -4.54 -22.96 -10.65
N MET A 36 -4.65 -23.00 -11.98
CA MET A 36 -5.92 -23.00 -12.72
C MET A 36 -6.84 -21.79 -12.45
N ALA A 37 -6.32 -20.71 -11.87
CA ALA A 37 -7.05 -19.46 -11.71
C ALA A 37 -7.23 -18.73 -13.05
N ASP A 38 -8.34 -18.00 -13.20
CA ASP A 38 -8.52 -17.10 -14.34
C ASP A 38 -7.52 -15.94 -14.23
N MET A 39 -6.76 -15.69 -15.29
CA MET A 39 -5.71 -14.68 -15.39
C MET A 39 -6.28 -13.29 -15.73
N THR A 40 -7.56 -13.21 -16.12
CA THR A 40 -8.27 -11.96 -16.40
C THR A 40 -8.89 -11.33 -15.16
N THR A 41 -9.00 -12.09 -14.07
CA THR A 41 -9.40 -11.53 -12.79
C THR A 41 -8.22 -10.74 -12.22
N LEU A 42 -8.32 -9.41 -12.28
CA LEU A 42 -7.47 -8.53 -11.49
C LEU A 42 -7.54 -8.98 -10.03
N LEU A 43 -6.39 -9.01 -9.36
CA LEU A 43 -6.24 -9.43 -7.96
C LEU A 43 -7.52 -9.14 -7.18
N GLN A 44 -8.19 -10.19 -6.72
CA GLN A 44 -9.25 -10.07 -5.72
C GLN A 44 -8.62 -9.75 -4.33
N GLU A 45 -7.57 -8.93 -4.30
CA GLU A 45 -6.93 -8.42 -3.10
C GLU A 45 -7.51 -7.04 -2.80
N SER A 46 -8.65 -7.03 -2.10
CA SER A 46 -9.06 -5.96 -1.17
C SER A 46 -10.48 -6.15 -0.62
N GLY A 47 -11.25 -7.11 -1.12
CA GLY A 47 -12.58 -7.41 -0.58
C GLY A 47 -13.66 -7.47 -1.65
N GLY A 48 -13.49 -8.34 -2.65
CA GLY A 48 -14.57 -8.65 -3.56
C GLY A 48 -15.81 -9.06 -2.75
N LEU A 49 -16.93 -8.35 -3.00
CA LEU A 49 -18.27 -8.51 -2.42
C LEU A 49 -18.45 -9.83 -1.67
N ARG A 50 -18.02 -9.85 -0.41
CA ARG A 50 -18.33 -10.97 0.46
C ARG A 50 -19.78 -10.82 0.85
N MET A 51 -20.63 -11.69 0.32
CA MET A 51 -21.93 -11.99 0.91
C MET A 51 -21.78 -12.63 2.31
N SER A 52 -20.56 -12.99 2.72
CA SER A 52 -20.23 -13.42 4.08
C SER A 52 -19.73 -12.24 4.92
N ALA A 53 -20.24 -12.15 6.15
CA ALA A 53 -19.81 -11.17 7.14
C ALA A 53 -18.27 -11.17 7.28
N PRO A 54 -17.64 -10.02 7.58
CA PRO A 54 -16.20 -9.95 7.82
C PRO A 54 -15.83 -10.91 8.95
N VAL A 55 -15.32 -12.08 8.58
CA VAL A 55 -14.71 -13.02 9.53
C VAL A 55 -13.36 -12.42 9.90
N GLN A 56 -13.27 -11.92 11.12
CA GLN A 56 -11.99 -11.66 11.77
C GLN A 56 -11.14 -12.91 11.62
N SER A 57 -9.97 -12.80 10.98
CA SER A 57 -9.11 -13.96 10.81
C SER A 57 -8.77 -14.48 12.21
N PRO A 58 -8.85 -15.80 12.44
CA PRO A 58 -8.54 -16.38 13.75
C PRO A 58 -7.04 -16.32 14.07
N VAL A 59 -6.26 -15.51 13.34
CA VAL A 59 -4.86 -15.25 13.67
C VAL A 59 -4.88 -14.47 14.98
N PRO A 60 -4.43 -15.07 16.09
CA PRO A 60 -4.25 -14.31 17.29
C PRO A 60 -3.12 -13.34 16.98
N VAL A 61 -3.45 -12.08 16.69
CA VAL A 61 -2.55 -10.99 16.98
C VAL A 61 -2.34 -11.10 18.48
N LYS A 62 -1.25 -11.77 18.86
CA LYS A 62 -0.64 -11.56 20.17
C LYS A 62 -0.67 -10.05 20.31
N ALA A 63 -1.43 -9.54 21.27
CA ALA A 63 -1.41 -8.14 21.64
C ALA A 63 0.03 -7.89 22.12
N ALA A 64 0.93 -7.72 21.16
CA ALA A 64 2.35 -7.83 21.36
C ALA A 64 2.69 -6.69 22.31
N GLY A 65 3.21 -7.09 23.48
CA GLY A 65 3.79 -6.25 24.51
C GLY A 65 3.25 -4.83 24.55
N ARG A 66 2.29 -4.57 25.44
CA ARG A 66 2.00 -3.20 25.89
C ARG A 66 3.34 -2.48 26.10
N LEU A 67 3.52 -1.29 25.52
CA LEU A 67 4.74 -0.49 25.69
C LEU A 67 5.20 -0.53 27.15
N THR A 68 6.48 -0.79 27.36
CA THR A 68 7.08 -0.75 28.70
C THR A 68 6.91 0.65 29.30
N ARG A 69 6.98 0.78 30.63
CA ARG A 69 6.83 2.10 31.29
C ARG A 69 7.82 3.13 30.74
N LEU A 70 9.04 2.69 30.43
CA LEU A 70 10.07 3.54 29.82
C LEU A 70 9.67 3.97 28.40
N GLN A 71 9.23 3.04 27.54
CA GLN A 71 8.79 3.36 26.18
C GLN A 71 7.59 4.32 26.19
N ARG A 72 6.64 4.15 27.12
CA ARG A 72 5.53 5.12 27.28
C ARG A 72 6.03 6.50 27.66
N GLY A 73 7.00 6.58 28.56
CA GLY A 73 7.63 7.84 28.95
C GLY A 73 8.29 8.55 27.76
N VAL A 74 9.04 7.81 26.94
CA VAL A 74 9.70 8.36 25.74
C VAL A 74 8.66 8.86 24.73
N VAL A 75 7.63 8.07 24.43
CA VAL A 75 6.57 8.47 23.49
C VAL A 75 5.82 9.70 24.01
N LEU A 76 5.47 9.73 25.29
CA LEU A 76 4.76 10.87 25.88
C LEU A 76 5.64 12.13 25.89
N GLY A 77 6.94 11.99 26.15
CA GLY A 77 7.90 13.08 26.03
C GLY A 77 7.96 13.66 24.61
N PHE A 78 7.99 12.79 23.59
CA PHE A 78 7.99 13.23 22.19
C PHE A 78 6.69 13.97 21.82
N VAL A 79 5.54 13.46 22.26
CA VAL A 79 4.23 14.11 22.04
C VAL A 79 4.19 15.49 22.71
N VAL A 80 4.66 15.61 23.96
CA VAL A 80 4.70 16.90 24.68
C VAL A 80 5.64 17.89 23.99
N LEU A 81 6.83 17.44 23.58
CA LEU A 81 7.80 18.27 22.86
C LEU A 81 7.19 18.82 21.56
N LEU A 82 6.54 17.96 20.77
CA LEU A 82 5.86 18.36 19.54
C LEU A 82 4.72 19.36 19.83
N ALA A 83 3.91 19.11 20.84
CA ALA A 83 2.84 20.03 21.22
C ALA A 83 3.38 21.41 21.61
N LEU A 84 4.47 21.46 22.39
CA LEU A 84 5.14 22.71 22.74
C LEU A 84 5.72 23.42 21.51
N ALA A 85 6.36 22.70 20.59
CA ALA A 85 6.87 23.27 19.35
C ALA A 85 5.74 23.91 18.51
N GLN A 86 4.57 23.24 18.44
CA GLN A 86 3.40 23.80 17.74
C GLN A 86 2.87 25.06 18.43
N LEU A 87 2.82 25.10 19.76
CA LEU A 87 2.45 26.30 20.50
C LEU A 87 3.43 27.45 20.24
N VAL A 88 4.74 27.18 20.27
CA VAL A 88 5.76 28.19 19.97
C VAL A 88 5.57 28.73 18.56
N MET A 89 5.36 27.88 17.56
CA MET A 89 5.10 28.33 16.18
C MET A 89 3.80 29.13 16.04
N ALA A 90 2.76 28.81 16.81
CA ALA A 90 1.49 29.53 16.80
C ALA A 90 1.59 30.95 17.38
N PHE A 91 2.48 31.16 18.35
CA PHE A 91 2.68 32.45 19.01
C PHE A 91 3.96 33.18 18.58
N ALA A 92 4.77 32.57 17.70
CA ALA A 92 5.95 33.22 17.17
C ALA A 92 5.56 34.37 16.22
N PRO A 93 6.21 35.54 16.32
CA PRO A 93 5.99 36.59 15.35
C PRO A 93 6.39 36.09 13.95
N PRO A 94 5.68 36.52 12.88
CA PRO A 94 6.04 36.12 11.53
C PRO A 94 7.49 36.51 11.25
N PRO A 95 8.28 35.62 10.60
CA PRO A 95 9.65 35.95 10.27
C PRO A 95 9.65 37.22 9.40
N ALA A 96 10.48 38.19 9.76
CA ALA A 96 10.63 39.41 8.98
C ALA A 96 10.95 39.02 7.54
N ARG A 97 10.04 39.36 6.61
CA ARG A 97 10.29 39.19 5.18
C ARG A 97 11.51 40.05 4.86
N ARG A 98 12.67 39.41 4.68
CA ARG A 98 13.80 40.09 4.06
C ARG A 98 13.35 40.39 2.64
N ALA A 99 13.31 41.68 2.31
CA ALA A 99 13.19 42.10 0.93
C ALA A 99 14.37 41.48 0.19
N VAL A 100 14.09 40.49 -0.66
CA VAL A 100 15.05 40.05 -1.66
C VAL A 100 15.08 41.17 -2.67
N GLU A 101 16.10 42.02 -2.60
CA GLU A 101 16.43 42.93 -3.70
C GLU A 101 16.76 42.04 -4.91
N VAL A 102 15.81 41.95 -5.83
CA VAL A 102 16.04 41.33 -7.13
C VAL A 102 16.81 42.37 -7.95
N PRO A 103 18.09 42.13 -8.29
CA PRO A 103 18.81 43.07 -9.13
C PRO A 103 18.15 43.09 -10.51
N LEU A 104 17.61 44.24 -10.89
CA LEU A 104 17.19 44.52 -12.27
C LEU A 104 18.46 44.59 -13.13
N HIS A 105 18.91 43.44 -13.63
CA HIS A 105 19.83 43.35 -14.74
C HIS A 105 19.04 43.06 -16.02
N GLY A 106 18.77 44.11 -16.80
CA GLY A 106 18.22 43.95 -18.14
C GLY A 106 17.38 45.13 -18.61
N ALA A 107 18.02 46.29 -18.82
CA ALA A 107 17.45 47.35 -19.65
C ALA A 107 18.58 48.16 -20.29
N ARG A 108 19.28 47.53 -21.25
CA ARG A 108 19.96 48.19 -22.37
C ARG A 108 19.93 47.27 -23.57
#